data_AF-A0AAU5HEP8-F1
#
_entry.id   AF-A0AAU5HEP8-F1
#
_cell.length_a   1.000
_cell.length_b   1.000
_cell.length_c   1.000
_cell.angle_alpha   90.00
_cell.angle_beta   90.00
_cell.angle_gamma   90.00
#
_symmetry.space_group_name_H-M   'P 1'
#
loop_
_entity.id
_entity.type
_entity.pdbx_description
1 polymer ?
#
loop_
_entity_poly.entity_id
_entity_poly.type
_entity_poly.pdbx_seq_one_letter_code
_entity_poly.pdbx_strand_id
1 'polypeptide(L)'
;MGTVFSFDVRGAGSGAGAARTRAALDAAVCWLHRVDEVFSTFLPDSQISRLARDELALSRCDPDVWEVLRLCEEAERLSDGWFSARYDMENDGGSAFDPTGLVKGWAVERAARMLVSAGAESVCLNGGGDIQLHGGPWRIGISDPHHPGGLAAIVQAHDELAVATSGPAERGCHILDPNTGEPPVTDLASVTVVCSGLTDADAWATAAYAMGGDRARVWLEQLPGAEGFAVTSDGGAWQTSGFGRYTA
;
A
#
# COMPACT_ATOMS: atom_id res chain seq x y z
N MET A 1 5.55 -5.73 10.28
CA MET A 1 5.51 -5.37 8.85
C MET A 1 6.89 -4.97 8.32
N GLY A 2 8.00 -5.39 8.96
CA GLY A 2 9.37 -5.28 8.43
C GLY A 2 9.88 -3.87 8.04
N THR A 3 9.16 -2.80 8.41
CA THR A 3 9.36 -1.44 7.93
C THR A 3 9.15 -0.40 9.05
N VAL A 4 9.47 0.85 8.75
CA VAL A 4 9.30 2.00 9.64
C VAL A 4 7.99 2.71 9.35
N PHE A 5 7.27 3.06 10.41
CA PHE A 5 6.08 3.91 10.35
C PHE A 5 6.38 5.27 10.97
N SER A 6 5.94 6.34 10.33
CA SER A 6 6.00 7.70 10.88
C SER A 6 4.64 8.37 10.83
N PHE A 7 4.39 9.23 11.81
CA PHE A 7 3.13 9.93 12.00
C PHE A 7 3.43 11.43 12.14
N ASP A 8 2.93 12.26 11.24
CA ASP A 8 2.82 13.71 11.42
C ASP A 8 1.33 14.04 11.63
N VAL A 9 1.02 14.59 12.80
CA VAL A 9 -0.36 14.85 13.25
C VAL A 9 -0.47 16.29 13.72
N ARG A 10 -1.41 17.05 13.14
CA ARG A 10 -1.63 18.48 13.41
C ARG A 10 -3.07 18.74 13.85
N GLY A 11 -3.29 19.86 14.54
CA GLY A 11 -4.62 20.29 14.95
C GLY A 11 -5.18 19.65 16.22
N ALA A 12 -4.34 19.02 17.05
CA ALA A 12 -4.78 18.37 18.29
C ALA A 12 -5.37 19.34 19.35
N GLY A 13 -5.25 20.67 19.17
CA GLY A 13 -5.65 21.66 20.17
C GLY A 13 -4.85 21.55 21.49
N SER A 14 -5.35 22.15 22.57
CA SER A 14 -4.76 22.06 23.92
C SER A 14 -5.67 21.28 24.88
N GLY A 15 -5.10 20.83 26.00
CA GLY A 15 -5.85 20.12 27.05
C GLY A 15 -6.46 18.80 26.57
N ALA A 16 -7.79 18.72 26.58
CA ALA A 16 -8.52 17.48 26.27
C ALA A 16 -8.34 17.01 24.82
N GLY A 17 -8.16 17.92 23.85
CA GLY A 17 -7.91 17.54 22.45
C GLY A 17 -6.55 16.85 22.26
N ALA A 18 -5.51 17.39 22.90
CA ALA A 18 -4.17 16.82 22.86
C ALA A 18 -4.15 15.41 23.51
N ALA A 19 -4.86 15.24 24.63
CA ALA A 19 -4.98 13.95 25.29
C ALA A 19 -5.70 12.91 24.42
N ARG A 20 -6.79 13.29 23.72
CA ARG A 20 -7.49 12.40 22.78
C ARG A 20 -6.60 11.99 21.61
N THR A 21 -5.90 12.96 21.01
CA THR A 21 -4.99 12.69 19.89
C THR A 21 -3.86 11.76 20.31
N ARG A 22 -3.30 11.94 21.50
CA ARG A 22 -2.27 11.06 22.05
C ARG A 22 -2.78 9.64 22.25
N ALA A 23 -3.95 9.47 22.86
CA ALA A 23 -4.57 8.17 23.04
C ALA A 23 -4.87 7.48 21.70
N ALA A 24 -5.29 8.24 20.69
CA ALA A 24 -5.52 7.73 19.34
C ALA A 24 -4.22 7.31 18.64
N LEU A 25 -3.13 8.04 18.85
CA LEU A 25 -1.80 7.66 18.37
C LEU A 25 -1.33 6.37 19.01
N ASP A 26 -1.47 6.24 20.34
CA ASP A 26 -1.11 5.00 21.05
C ASP A 26 -1.95 3.82 20.53
N ALA A 27 -3.25 4.02 20.32
CA ALA A 27 -4.13 3.02 19.74
C ALA A 27 -3.76 2.66 18.30
N ALA A 28 -3.38 3.64 17.46
CA ALA A 28 -2.93 3.42 16.09
C ALA A 28 -1.63 2.61 16.05
N VAL A 29 -0.69 2.87 16.97
CA VAL A 29 0.54 2.07 17.10
C VAL A 29 0.22 0.64 17.54
N CYS A 30 -0.64 0.46 18.56
CA CYS A 30 -1.10 -0.88 18.96
C CYS A 30 -1.79 -1.62 17.81
N TRP A 31 -2.58 -0.91 17.00
CA TRP A 31 -3.20 -1.46 15.80
C TRP A 31 -2.16 -1.99 14.81
N LEU A 32 -1.14 -1.21 14.45
CA LEU A 32 -0.09 -1.66 13.53
C LEU A 32 0.68 -2.87 14.07
N HIS A 33 0.93 -2.93 15.39
CA HIS A 33 1.53 -4.12 16.01
C HIS A 33 0.63 -5.35 15.92
N ARG A 34 -0.67 -5.22 16.22
CA ARG A 34 -1.64 -6.31 16.08
C ARG A 34 -1.72 -6.81 14.64
N VAL A 35 -1.72 -5.90 13.66
CA VAL A 35 -1.69 -6.30 12.25
C VAL A 35 -0.46 -7.14 11.95
N ASP A 36 0.72 -6.76 12.43
CA ASP A 36 1.92 -7.58 12.24
C ASP A 36 1.81 -8.97 12.88
N GLU A 37 1.29 -9.03 14.11
CA GLU A 37 1.07 -10.29 14.83
C GLU A 37 0.10 -11.22 14.08
N VAL A 38 -0.93 -10.68 13.43
CA VAL A 38 -1.94 -11.46 12.70
C VAL A 38 -1.46 -11.84 11.30
N PHE A 39 -0.88 -10.89 10.56
CA PHE A 39 -0.69 -10.96 9.12
C PHE A 39 0.73 -11.25 8.64
N SER A 40 1.73 -11.22 9.52
CA SER A 40 3.12 -11.46 9.11
C SER A 40 3.31 -12.86 8.53
N THR A 41 3.83 -12.96 7.30
CA THR A 41 4.24 -14.24 6.70
C THR A 41 5.57 -14.76 7.26
N PHE A 42 6.26 -13.95 8.08
CA PHE A 42 7.57 -14.27 8.66
C PHE A 42 7.51 -14.72 10.12
N LEU A 43 6.44 -14.41 10.84
CA LEU A 43 6.25 -14.82 12.23
C LEU A 43 5.56 -16.20 12.25
N PRO A 44 6.20 -17.27 12.76
CA PRO A 44 5.64 -18.62 12.70
C PRO A 44 4.25 -18.77 13.35
N ASP A 45 3.99 -17.98 14.39
CA ASP A 45 2.76 -18.02 15.18
C ASP A 45 1.66 -17.08 14.65
N SER A 46 1.91 -16.30 13.60
CA SER A 46 0.89 -15.45 13.00
C SER A 46 -0.26 -16.28 12.45
N GLN A 47 -1.43 -15.67 12.30
CA GLN A 47 -2.57 -16.39 11.75
C GLN A 47 -2.36 -16.74 10.28
N ILE A 48 -1.69 -15.87 9.50
CA ILE A 48 -1.38 -16.13 8.10
C ILE A 48 -0.35 -17.26 7.93
N SER A 49 0.74 -17.26 8.71
CA SER A 49 1.74 -18.34 8.65
C SER A 49 1.18 -19.69 9.13
N ARG A 50 0.21 -19.68 10.05
CA ARG A 50 -0.50 -20.90 10.48
C ARG A 50 -1.55 -21.36 9.47
N LEU A 51 -2.24 -20.42 8.82
CA LEU A 51 -3.18 -20.72 7.74
C LEU A 51 -2.44 -21.35 6.54
N ALA A 52 -1.29 -20.80 6.16
CA ALA A 52 -0.46 -21.32 5.07
C ALA A 52 0.11 -22.72 5.34
N ARG A 53 0.18 -23.15 6.61
CA ARG A 53 0.64 -24.48 7.04
C ARG A 53 -0.53 -25.41 7.43
N ASP A 54 -1.76 -25.02 7.12
CA ASP A 54 -3.00 -25.74 7.48
C ASP A 54 -3.18 -26.01 8.99
N GLU A 55 -2.52 -25.22 9.86
CA GLU A 55 -2.60 -25.33 11.33
C GLU A 55 -3.75 -24.51 11.95
N LEU A 56 -4.36 -23.62 11.15
CA LEU A 56 -5.48 -22.77 11.55
C LEU A 56 -6.50 -22.71 10.41
N ALA A 57 -7.73 -23.10 10.69
CA ALA A 57 -8.81 -22.94 9.72
C ALA A 57 -9.21 -21.45 9.59
N LEU A 58 -9.48 -20.98 8.37
CA LEU A 58 -9.92 -19.61 8.09
C LEU A 58 -11.15 -19.18 8.95
N SER A 59 -12.07 -20.11 9.22
CA SER A 59 -13.23 -19.88 10.10
C SER A 59 -12.88 -19.54 11.57
N ARG A 60 -11.64 -19.79 11.99
CA ARG A 60 -11.11 -19.49 13.33
C ARG A 60 -10.15 -18.30 13.33
N CYS A 61 -9.89 -17.70 12.18
CA CYS A 61 -9.09 -16.50 12.08
C CYS A 61 -9.85 -15.27 12.59
N ASP A 62 -9.09 -14.22 12.90
CA ASP A 62 -9.59 -12.90 13.23
C ASP A 62 -10.52 -12.38 12.12
N PRO A 63 -11.63 -11.69 12.43
CA PRO A 63 -12.50 -11.08 11.41
C PRO A 63 -11.75 -10.20 10.41
N ASP A 64 -10.66 -9.56 10.84
CA ASP A 64 -9.81 -8.76 9.95
C ASP A 64 -9.22 -9.60 8.80
N VAL A 65 -8.91 -10.89 9.03
CA VAL A 65 -8.39 -11.79 7.98
C VAL A 65 -9.44 -12.01 6.88
N TRP A 66 -10.72 -12.13 7.26
CA TRP A 66 -11.83 -12.26 6.30
C TRP A 66 -12.06 -10.99 5.49
N GLU A 67 -11.82 -9.83 6.09
CA GLU A 67 -11.91 -8.57 5.37
C GLU A 67 -10.78 -8.42 4.36
N VAL A 68 -9.53 -8.64 4.80
CA VAL A 68 -8.35 -8.57 3.92
C VAL A 68 -8.47 -9.57 2.78
N LEU A 69 -8.93 -10.80 3.04
CA LEU A 69 -9.19 -11.78 1.98
C LEU A 69 -10.17 -11.23 0.92
N ARG A 70 -11.30 -10.65 1.34
CA ARG A 70 -12.29 -10.07 0.41
C ARG A 70 -11.73 -8.88 -0.37
N LEU A 71 -10.90 -8.05 0.27
CA LEU A 71 -10.23 -6.93 -0.40
C LEU A 71 -9.23 -7.44 -1.46
N CYS A 72 -8.49 -8.51 -1.15
CA CYS A 72 -7.59 -9.15 -2.12
C CYS A 72 -8.36 -9.77 -3.30
N GLU A 73 -9.48 -10.45 -3.05
CA GLU A 73 -10.33 -11.02 -4.12
C GLU A 73 -10.89 -9.92 -5.04
N GLU A 74 -11.28 -8.77 -4.47
CA GLU A 74 -11.75 -7.63 -5.25
C GLU A 74 -10.61 -6.97 -6.06
N ALA A 75 -9.42 -6.84 -5.46
CA ALA A 75 -8.23 -6.33 -6.15
C ALA A 75 -7.82 -7.25 -7.31
N GLU A 76 -7.86 -8.57 -7.12
CA GLU A 76 -7.61 -9.56 -8.17
C GLU A 76 -8.62 -9.43 -9.31
N ARG A 77 -9.92 -9.29 -9.00
CA ARG A 77 -10.98 -9.12 -9.99
C ARG A 77 -10.83 -7.83 -10.81
N LEU A 78 -10.51 -6.71 -10.17
CA LEU A 78 -10.40 -5.39 -10.82
C LEU A 78 -9.09 -5.22 -11.60
N SER A 79 -8.05 -5.96 -11.21
CA SER A 79 -6.78 -6.01 -11.92
C SER A 79 -6.71 -7.10 -12.99
N ASP A 80 -7.79 -7.87 -13.22
CA ASP A 80 -7.80 -9.01 -14.15
C ASP A 80 -6.68 -10.02 -13.84
N GLY A 81 -6.49 -10.33 -12.56
CA GLY A 81 -5.48 -11.28 -12.07
C GLY A 81 -4.07 -10.73 -11.92
N TRP A 82 -3.81 -9.47 -12.27
CA TRP A 82 -2.47 -8.85 -12.14
C TRP A 82 -2.11 -8.49 -10.68
N PHE A 83 -3.08 -8.50 -9.77
CA PHE A 83 -2.88 -8.63 -8.34
C PHE A 83 -3.37 -10.00 -7.89
N SER A 84 -2.60 -10.70 -7.06
CA SER A 84 -3.03 -11.92 -6.39
C SER A 84 -2.48 -11.99 -4.98
N ALA A 85 -3.30 -12.48 -4.04
CA ALA A 85 -2.86 -12.87 -2.70
C ALA A 85 -2.67 -14.39 -2.59
N ARG A 86 -2.58 -15.09 -3.73
CA ARG A 86 -2.50 -16.53 -3.85
C ARG A 86 -1.32 -16.88 -4.74
N TYR A 87 -0.28 -17.45 -4.14
CA TYR A 87 0.93 -17.85 -4.85
C TYR A 87 1.08 -19.36 -4.80
N ASP A 88 1.43 -19.95 -5.94
CA ASP A 88 1.76 -21.37 -6.02
C ASP A 88 3.11 -21.61 -5.34
N MET A 89 3.09 -22.37 -4.25
CA MET A 89 4.32 -22.79 -3.60
C MET A 89 4.89 -23.96 -4.41
N GLU A 90 6.11 -23.78 -4.97
CA GLU A 90 6.75 -24.69 -5.93
C GLU A 90 6.89 -26.16 -5.51
N ASN A 91 6.48 -26.59 -4.31
CA ASN A 91 6.78 -27.94 -3.81
C ASN A 91 5.63 -28.74 -3.16
N ASP A 92 4.39 -28.23 -3.06
CA ASP A 92 3.30 -29.00 -2.39
C ASP A 92 1.91 -28.94 -3.04
N GLY A 93 1.76 -28.32 -4.22
CA GLY A 93 0.49 -28.31 -4.96
C GLY A 93 -0.65 -27.53 -4.26
N GLY A 94 -0.30 -26.72 -3.26
CA GLY A 94 -1.21 -25.81 -2.55
C GLY A 94 -0.85 -24.35 -2.83
N SER A 95 -1.87 -23.52 -3.01
CA SER A 95 -1.73 -22.06 -3.10
C SER A 95 -1.83 -21.44 -1.71
N ALA A 96 -0.76 -20.79 -1.26
CA ALA A 96 -0.71 -20.13 0.04
C ALA A 96 -1.34 -18.74 -0.04
N PHE A 97 -2.11 -18.36 0.98
CA PHE A 97 -2.63 -17.01 1.10
C PHE A 97 -1.54 -16.07 1.64
N ASP A 98 -1.14 -15.10 0.81
CA ASP A 98 -0.16 -14.07 1.12
C ASP A 98 -0.74 -12.68 0.79
N PRO A 99 -1.23 -11.93 1.79
CA PRO A 99 -1.82 -10.62 1.59
C PRO A 99 -0.79 -9.46 1.65
N THR A 100 0.51 -9.74 1.55
CA THR A 100 1.56 -8.73 1.78
C THR A 100 1.48 -7.53 0.82
N GLY A 101 0.96 -7.72 -0.39
CA GLY A 101 0.75 -6.65 -1.38
C GLY A 101 -0.44 -5.71 -1.11
N LEU A 102 -1.21 -5.92 -0.03
CA LEU A 102 -2.38 -5.10 0.31
C LEU A 102 -2.44 -4.72 1.79
N VAL A 103 -2.02 -5.64 2.67
CA VAL A 103 -2.24 -5.50 4.12
C VAL A 103 -1.55 -4.27 4.72
N LYS A 104 -0.42 -3.84 4.15
CA LYS A 104 0.32 -2.66 4.60
C LYS A 104 -0.49 -1.38 4.33
N GLY A 105 -0.95 -1.17 3.09
CA GLY A 105 -1.83 -0.06 2.75
C GLY A 105 -3.09 -0.02 3.61
N TRP A 106 -3.76 -1.17 3.78
CA TRP A 106 -4.95 -1.31 4.63
C TRP A 106 -4.70 -0.95 6.10
N ALA A 107 -3.57 -1.39 6.65
CA ALA A 107 -3.22 -1.11 8.04
C ALA A 107 -2.94 0.36 8.29
N VAL A 108 -2.18 1.00 7.37
CA VAL A 108 -1.84 2.42 7.42
C VAL A 108 -3.09 3.29 7.25
N GLU A 109 -3.96 2.96 6.29
CA GLU A 109 -5.20 3.69 6.06
C GLU A 109 -6.09 3.70 7.31
N ARG A 110 -6.27 2.53 7.94
CA ARG A 110 -7.03 2.41 9.20
C ARG A 110 -6.39 3.19 10.36
N ALA A 111 -5.07 3.10 10.50
CA ALA A 111 -4.33 3.83 11.52
C ALA A 111 -4.50 5.35 11.37
N ALA A 112 -4.46 5.87 10.13
CA ALA A 112 -4.71 7.28 9.85
C ALA A 112 -6.15 7.68 10.19
N ARG A 113 -7.14 6.85 9.83
CA ARG A 113 -8.56 7.09 10.18
C ARG A 113 -8.81 7.16 11.68
N MET A 114 -8.08 6.40 12.49
CA MET A 114 -8.19 6.47 13.96
C MET A 114 -7.82 7.86 14.48
N LEU A 115 -6.77 8.48 13.91
CA LEU A 115 -6.33 9.82 14.27
C LEU A 115 -7.33 10.89 13.82
N VAL A 116 -7.82 10.78 12.58
CA VAL A 116 -8.86 11.68 12.05
C VAL A 116 -10.13 11.60 12.90
N SER A 117 -10.57 10.39 13.25
CA SER A 117 -11.76 10.17 14.10
C SER A 117 -11.60 10.72 15.52
N ALA A 118 -10.36 10.86 16.01
CA ALA A 118 -10.06 11.49 17.29
C ALA A 118 -10.05 13.03 17.23
N GLY A 119 -10.21 13.61 16.04
CA GLY A 119 -10.29 15.04 15.80
C GLY A 119 -8.98 15.68 15.33
N ALA A 120 -8.03 14.90 14.80
CA ALA A 120 -6.85 15.48 14.14
C ALA A 120 -7.26 16.23 12.87
N GLU A 121 -6.77 17.46 12.68
CA GLU A 121 -7.09 18.30 11.51
C GLU A 121 -6.24 17.94 10.29
N SER A 122 -5.03 17.42 10.51
CA SER A 122 -4.19 16.91 9.42
C SER A 122 -3.36 15.74 9.90
N VAL A 123 -3.27 14.71 9.06
CA VAL A 123 -2.53 13.48 9.32
C VAL A 123 -1.72 13.14 8.08
N CYS A 124 -0.45 12.81 8.27
CA CYS A 124 0.37 12.11 7.29
C CYS A 124 0.94 10.88 7.97
N LEU A 125 0.48 9.70 7.56
CA LEU A 125 0.96 8.42 8.05
C LEU A 125 1.74 7.76 6.91
N ASN A 126 3.03 7.56 7.12
CA ASN A 126 3.91 6.87 6.17
C ASN A 126 4.26 5.48 6.73
N GLY A 127 4.03 4.43 5.93
CA GLY A 127 4.50 3.07 6.19
C GLY A 127 5.41 2.60 5.06
N GLY A 128 6.72 2.73 5.24
CA GLY A 128 7.70 2.22 4.27
C GLY A 128 7.68 2.90 2.90
N GLY A 129 7.26 4.16 2.82
CA GLY A 129 7.14 4.92 1.57
C GLY A 129 5.70 5.10 1.10
N ASP A 130 4.77 4.26 1.58
CA ASP A 130 3.35 4.34 1.25
C ASP A 130 2.61 5.16 2.28
N ILE A 131 1.85 6.15 1.81
CA ILE A 131 1.44 7.29 2.62
C ILE A 131 -0.06 7.50 2.51
N GLN A 132 -0.75 7.55 3.66
CA GLN A 132 -2.11 8.06 3.76
C GLN A 132 -2.09 9.49 4.32
N LEU A 133 -2.72 10.40 3.59
CA LEU A 133 -2.87 11.81 3.95
C LEU A 133 -4.32 12.14 4.30
N HIS A 134 -4.47 13.10 5.20
CA HIS A 134 -5.72 13.80 5.51
C HIS A 134 -5.41 15.26 5.83
N GLY A 135 -6.30 16.18 5.44
CA GLY A 135 -6.09 17.62 5.60
C GLY A 135 -4.87 18.12 4.81
N GLY A 136 -4.20 19.16 5.29
CA GLY A 136 -3.01 19.69 4.61
C GLY A 136 -2.76 21.19 4.83
N PRO A 137 -1.91 21.80 3.99
CA PRO A 137 -1.31 21.23 2.79
C PRO A 137 -0.17 20.23 3.08
N TRP A 138 -0.10 19.18 2.27
CA TRP A 138 0.97 18.18 2.23
C TRP A 138 1.72 18.24 0.91
N ARG A 139 3.03 17.96 0.94
CA ARG A 139 3.90 17.82 -0.23
C ARG A 139 4.70 16.54 -0.09
N ILE A 140 4.45 15.57 -0.96
CA ILE A 140 5.08 14.25 -0.95
C ILE A 140 5.97 14.14 -2.17
N GLY A 141 7.25 13.85 -1.94
CA GLY A 141 8.19 13.57 -3.01
C GLY A 141 8.05 12.13 -3.49
N ILE A 142 8.01 11.94 -4.81
CA ILE A 142 8.18 10.63 -5.44
C ILE A 142 9.66 10.47 -5.75
N SER A 143 10.30 9.48 -5.13
CA SER A 143 11.73 9.21 -5.31
C SER A 143 12.06 8.86 -6.75
N ASP A 144 13.20 9.34 -7.24
CA ASP A 144 13.75 8.90 -8.52
C ASP A 144 14.53 7.58 -8.32
N PRO A 145 14.08 6.45 -8.90
CA PRO A 145 14.74 5.16 -8.72
C PRO A 145 16.15 5.12 -9.34
N HIS A 146 16.49 6.01 -10.26
CA HIS A 146 17.80 6.08 -10.91
C HIS A 146 18.78 7.01 -10.19
N HIS A 147 18.28 7.90 -9.33
CA HIS A 147 19.09 8.90 -8.63
C HIS A 147 18.80 8.88 -7.13
N PRO A 148 19.57 8.14 -6.31
CA PRO A 148 19.39 8.10 -4.86
C PRO A 148 19.37 9.50 -4.23
N GLY A 149 18.31 9.81 -3.49
CA GLY A 149 18.08 11.13 -2.89
C GLY A 149 17.47 12.18 -3.83
N GLY A 150 17.27 11.85 -5.11
CA GLY A 150 16.55 12.65 -6.09
C GLY A 150 15.03 12.40 -6.06
N LEU A 151 14.28 13.36 -6.59
CA LEU A 151 12.82 13.26 -6.75
C LEU A 151 12.47 13.28 -8.24
N ALA A 152 11.65 12.31 -8.66
CA ALA A 152 11.07 12.29 -9.99
C ALA A 152 9.86 13.24 -10.11
N ALA A 153 9.10 13.40 -9.02
CA ALA A 153 7.94 14.29 -8.97
C ALA A 153 7.60 14.72 -7.54
N ILE A 154 6.70 15.71 -7.40
CA ILE A 154 6.12 16.13 -6.12
C ILE A 154 4.61 16.15 -6.25
N VAL A 155 3.94 15.41 -5.37
CA VAL A 155 2.49 15.34 -5.22
C VAL A 155 2.05 16.28 -4.08
N GLN A 156 0.99 17.04 -4.29
CA GLN A 156 0.36 17.92 -3.32
C GLN A 156 -1.04 17.42 -2.94
N ALA A 157 -1.37 17.52 -1.66
CA ALA A 157 -2.70 17.22 -1.15
C ALA A 157 -3.17 18.32 -0.18
N HIS A 158 -4.45 18.68 -0.27
CA HIS A 158 -5.12 19.61 0.63
C HIS A 158 -6.20 18.94 1.49
N ASP A 159 -6.48 17.67 1.23
CA ASP A 159 -7.47 16.86 1.91
C ASP A 159 -7.01 15.38 1.89
N GLU A 160 -7.93 14.43 1.74
CA GLU A 160 -7.63 13.00 1.63
C GLU A 160 -6.90 12.65 0.32
N LEU A 161 -5.73 12.03 0.45
CA LEU A 161 -4.98 11.45 -0.65
C LEU A 161 -4.07 10.33 -0.12
N ALA A 162 -3.98 9.24 -0.85
CA ALA A 162 -3.04 8.16 -0.65
C ALA A 162 -2.00 8.17 -1.77
N VAL A 163 -0.77 7.79 -1.44
CA VAL A 163 0.35 7.65 -2.38
C VAL A 163 1.05 6.34 -2.08
N ALA A 164 1.07 5.41 -3.02
CA ALA A 164 1.80 4.15 -2.90
C ALA A 164 2.73 3.95 -4.08
N THR A 165 3.92 3.41 -3.84
CA THR A 165 4.93 3.19 -4.89
C THR A 165 5.39 1.74 -4.93
N SER A 166 5.30 1.12 -6.11
CA SER A 166 5.83 -0.21 -6.38
C SER A 166 7.03 -0.13 -7.32
N GLY A 167 8.00 -1.02 -7.08
CA GLY A 167 9.25 -1.11 -7.81
C GLY A 167 10.22 -2.06 -7.13
N PRO A 168 11.40 -2.30 -7.73
CA PRO A 168 12.47 -2.99 -7.04
C PRO A 168 12.96 -2.04 -5.94
N ALA A 169 12.49 -2.26 -4.72
CA ALA A 169 12.95 -1.51 -3.56
C ALA A 169 14.47 -1.63 -3.41
N GLU A 170 15.09 -0.82 -2.54
CA GLU A 170 16.51 -0.95 -2.18
C GLU A 170 16.90 -2.36 -1.67
N ARG A 171 15.90 -3.21 -1.36
CA ARG A 171 16.04 -4.58 -0.86
C ARG A 171 15.83 -5.68 -1.92
N GLY A 172 15.53 -5.33 -3.17
CA GLY A 172 15.21 -6.27 -4.26
C GLY A 172 13.71 -6.34 -4.59
N CYS A 173 13.38 -6.86 -5.78
CA CYS A 173 12.01 -7.04 -6.23
C CYS A 173 11.36 -8.21 -5.47
N HIS A 174 10.29 -7.92 -4.73
CA HIS A 174 9.46 -8.90 -4.02
C HIS A 174 8.09 -9.06 -4.69
N ILE A 175 7.88 -8.41 -5.83
CA ILE A 175 6.67 -8.50 -6.63
C ILE A 175 6.87 -9.63 -7.65
N LEU A 176 5.88 -10.51 -7.75
CA LEU A 176 5.82 -11.57 -8.75
C LEU A 176 4.69 -11.27 -9.73
N ASP A 177 4.87 -11.63 -10.99
CA ASP A 177 3.77 -11.69 -11.96
C ASP A 177 2.90 -12.91 -11.64
N PRO A 178 1.63 -12.73 -11.23
CA PRO A 178 0.76 -13.85 -10.84
C PRO A 178 0.51 -14.85 -11.96
N ASN A 179 0.71 -14.47 -13.24
CA ASN A 179 0.52 -15.35 -14.39
C ASN A 179 1.69 -16.34 -14.57
N THR A 180 2.86 -16.01 -14.03
CA THR A 180 4.09 -16.78 -14.24
C THR A 180 4.71 -17.30 -12.94
N GLY A 181 4.43 -16.67 -11.81
CA GLY A 181 5.10 -16.92 -10.53
C GLY A 181 6.51 -16.36 -10.44
N GLU A 182 6.98 -15.64 -11.47
CA GLU A 182 8.34 -15.11 -11.57
C GLU A 182 8.35 -13.58 -11.41
N PRO A 183 9.50 -12.94 -11.14
CA PRO A 183 9.61 -11.48 -11.17
C PRO A 183 9.10 -10.92 -12.51
N PRO A 184 8.29 -9.84 -12.49
CA PRO A 184 7.68 -9.32 -13.71
C PRO A 184 8.73 -8.84 -14.70
N VAL A 185 8.54 -9.20 -15.97
CA VAL A 185 9.32 -8.63 -17.08
C VAL A 185 8.69 -7.28 -17.44
N THR A 186 9.21 -6.21 -16.82
CA THR A 186 8.65 -4.86 -16.92
C THR A 186 9.70 -3.84 -17.36
N ASP A 187 9.27 -2.84 -18.11
CA ASP A 187 10.07 -1.66 -18.48
C ASP A 187 9.98 -0.54 -17.43
N LEU A 188 9.29 -0.77 -16.31
CA LEU A 188 9.12 0.17 -15.23
C LEU A 188 10.25 0.03 -14.19
N ALA A 189 10.91 1.14 -13.90
CA ALA A 189 11.78 1.27 -12.72
C ALA A 189 10.95 1.47 -11.45
N SER A 190 9.86 2.24 -11.53
CA SER A 190 8.86 2.35 -10.46
C SER A 190 7.51 2.82 -11.02
N VAL A 191 6.44 2.53 -10.29
CA VAL A 191 5.11 3.09 -10.53
C VAL A 191 4.52 3.57 -9.21
N THR A 192 4.07 4.82 -9.21
CA THR A 192 3.35 5.45 -8.10
C THR A 192 1.88 5.56 -8.46
N VAL A 193 0.99 5.16 -7.55
CA VAL A 193 -0.45 5.34 -7.67
C VAL A 193 -0.93 6.31 -6.60
N VAL A 194 -1.85 7.20 -6.99
CA VAL A 194 -2.53 8.12 -6.09
C VAL A 194 -4.04 7.97 -6.19
N CYS A 195 -4.72 7.82 -5.06
CA CYS A 195 -6.19 7.75 -4.93
C CYS A 195 -6.62 8.16 -3.52
N SER A 196 -7.87 7.97 -3.11
CA SER A 196 -8.32 8.39 -1.76
C SER A 196 -7.86 7.47 -0.63
N GLY A 197 -7.83 6.15 -0.87
CA GLY A 197 -7.45 5.14 0.12
C GLY A 197 -6.14 4.43 -0.23
N LEU A 198 -5.29 4.21 0.77
CA LEU A 198 -4.00 3.55 0.59
C LEU A 198 -4.12 2.04 0.37
N THR A 199 -5.21 1.42 0.82
CA THR A 199 -5.51 0.00 0.50
C THR A 199 -5.51 -0.23 -1.00
N ASP A 200 -6.25 0.62 -1.71
CA ASP A 200 -6.38 0.55 -3.17
C ASP A 200 -5.07 0.99 -3.84
N ALA A 201 -4.45 2.08 -3.38
CA ALA A 201 -3.20 2.55 -3.98
C ALA A 201 -2.08 1.49 -3.93
N ASP A 202 -1.90 0.80 -2.81
CA ASP A 202 -0.86 -0.24 -2.61
C ASP A 202 -1.11 -1.44 -3.53
N ALA A 203 -2.36 -1.90 -3.60
CA ALA A 203 -2.77 -2.98 -4.49
C ALA A 203 -2.62 -2.60 -5.97
N TRP A 204 -3.02 -1.39 -6.35
CA TRP A 204 -2.92 -0.91 -7.73
C TRP A 204 -1.49 -0.63 -8.17
N ALA A 205 -0.63 -0.11 -7.29
CA ALA A 205 0.78 0.04 -7.59
C ALA A 205 1.42 -1.33 -7.85
N THR A 206 1.10 -2.34 -7.03
CA THR A 206 1.60 -3.71 -7.20
C THR A 206 1.14 -4.30 -8.54
N ALA A 207 -0.16 -4.21 -8.84
CA ALA A 207 -0.73 -4.70 -10.09
C ALA A 207 -0.15 -3.98 -11.32
N ALA A 208 -0.09 -2.66 -11.29
CA ALA A 208 0.47 -1.85 -12.38
C ALA A 208 1.94 -2.19 -12.63
N TYR A 209 2.71 -2.43 -11.57
CA TYR A 209 4.12 -2.81 -11.71
C TYR A 209 4.26 -4.17 -12.40
N ALA A 210 3.43 -5.15 -12.01
CA ALA A 210 3.37 -6.46 -12.63
C ALA A 210 2.92 -6.40 -14.11
N MET A 211 1.93 -5.56 -14.43
CA MET A 211 1.43 -5.35 -15.79
C MET A 211 2.50 -4.79 -16.74
N GLY A 212 3.29 -3.83 -16.25
CA GLY A 212 4.30 -3.09 -17.01
C GLY A 212 3.77 -2.10 -18.05
N GLY A 213 4.65 -1.19 -18.48
CA GLY A 213 4.54 -0.31 -19.65
C GLY A 213 3.17 0.31 -19.93
N ASP A 214 2.79 0.27 -21.21
CA ASP A 214 1.53 0.84 -21.71
C ASP A 214 0.30 0.14 -21.13
N ARG A 215 0.39 -1.15 -20.78
CA ARG A 215 -0.74 -1.89 -20.19
C ARG A 215 -1.11 -1.30 -18.83
N ALA A 216 -0.12 -1.09 -17.97
CA ALA A 216 -0.30 -0.47 -16.66
C ALA A 216 -0.94 0.92 -16.80
N ARG A 217 -0.45 1.73 -17.75
CA ARG A 217 -1.00 3.06 -18.02
C ARG A 217 -2.47 3.00 -18.45
N VAL A 218 -2.79 2.18 -19.45
CA VAL A 218 -4.17 2.06 -19.98
C VAL A 218 -5.13 1.56 -18.90
N TRP A 219 -4.69 0.63 -18.06
CA TRP A 219 -5.52 0.11 -16.97
C TRP A 219 -5.74 1.17 -15.86
N LEU A 220 -4.70 1.89 -15.44
CA LEU A 220 -4.84 2.96 -14.45
C LEU A 220 -5.77 4.09 -14.93
N GLU A 221 -5.77 4.44 -16.23
CA GLU A 221 -6.72 5.42 -16.81
C GLU A 221 -8.19 4.97 -16.70
N GLN A 222 -8.45 3.68 -16.52
CA GLN A 222 -9.81 3.13 -16.41
C GLN A 222 -10.29 3.06 -14.96
N LEU A 223 -9.40 3.20 -13.98
CA LEU A 223 -9.74 3.12 -12.56
C LEU A 223 -10.30 4.45 -12.06
N PRO A 224 -11.59 4.51 -11.65
CA PRO A 224 -12.19 5.76 -11.21
C PRO A 224 -11.49 6.30 -9.96
N GLY A 225 -10.99 7.54 -10.05
CA GLY A 225 -10.39 8.24 -8.91
C GLY A 225 -8.92 7.89 -8.64
N ALA A 226 -8.33 6.95 -9.39
CA ALA A 226 -6.91 6.63 -9.32
C ALA A 226 -6.13 7.34 -10.44
N GLU A 227 -4.90 7.74 -10.17
CA GLU A 227 -3.96 8.25 -11.15
C GLU A 227 -2.58 7.64 -10.94
N GLY A 228 -1.80 7.52 -12.01
CA GLY A 228 -0.49 6.91 -12.01
C GLY A 228 0.61 7.84 -12.51
N PHE A 229 1.81 7.66 -11.95
CA PHE A 229 3.06 8.20 -12.47
C PHE A 229 4.11 7.09 -12.41
N ALA A 230 4.78 6.83 -13.53
CA ALA A 230 5.83 5.81 -13.57
C ALA A 230 7.12 6.37 -14.15
N VAL A 231 8.22 5.84 -13.63
CA VAL A 231 9.56 6.04 -14.17
C VAL A 231 9.95 4.75 -14.88
N THR A 232 10.41 4.85 -16.12
CA THR A 232 10.83 3.70 -16.92
C THR A 232 12.31 3.39 -16.70
N SER A 233 12.70 2.14 -16.95
CA SER A 233 14.06 1.63 -16.77
C SER A 233 15.10 2.31 -17.67
N ASP A 234 14.66 2.94 -18.76
CA ASP A 234 15.50 3.75 -19.66
C ASP A 234 15.60 5.23 -19.26
N GLY A 235 15.02 5.62 -18.13
CA GLY A 235 15.05 6.98 -17.59
C GLY A 235 13.94 7.90 -18.10
N GLY A 236 13.01 7.37 -18.90
CA GLY A 236 11.76 8.07 -19.24
C GLY A 236 10.75 8.10 -18.09
N ALA A 237 9.61 8.74 -18.33
CA ALA A 237 8.48 8.73 -17.42
C ALA A 237 7.16 8.90 -18.18
N TRP A 238 6.08 8.39 -17.60
CA TRP A 238 4.72 8.65 -18.06
C TRP A 238 3.80 8.92 -16.87
N GLN A 239 2.68 9.58 -17.16
CA GLN A 239 1.62 9.80 -16.18
C GLN A 239 0.25 9.59 -16.84
N THR A 240 -0.73 9.22 -16.02
CA THR A 240 -2.13 9.20 -16.44
C THR A 240 -2.66 10.61 -16.66
N SER A 241 -3.73 10.74 -17.44
CA SER A 241 -4.24 12.01 -17.92
C SER A 241 -4.64 12.99 -16.80
N GLY A 242 -5.10 12.48 -15.66
CA GLY A 242 -5.52 13.29 -14.51
C GLY A 242 -4.43 13.52 -13.47
N PHE A 243 -3.26 12.87 -13.55
CA PHE A 243 -2.21 12.96 -12.53
C PHE A 243 -1.73 14.40 -12.27
N GLY A 244 -1.71 15.23 -13.31
CA GLY A 244 -1.31 16.64 -13.22
C GLY A 244 -2.15 17.50 -12.26
N ARG A 245 -3.32 17.02 -11.81
CA ARG A 245 -4.11 17.70 -10.77
C ARG A 245 -3.44 17.70 -9.39
N TYR A 246 -2.49 16.78 -9.19
CA TYR A 246 -1.78 16.58 -7.94
C TYR A 246 -0.36 17.14 -7.96
N THR A 247 0.15 17.56 -9.11
CA THR A 247 1.53 18.05 -9.23
C THR A 247 1.62 19.51 -8.79
N ALA A 248 2.72 19.82 -8.10
CA ALA A 248 3.09 21.16 -7.65
C ALA A 248 3.38 22.16 -8.79
#